data_AF-A0A352NTQ6-F1
#
_entry.id   AF-A0A352NTQ6-F1
#
_cell.length_a   1.000
_cell.length_b   1.000
_cell.length_c   1.000
_cell.angle_alpha   90.00
_cell.angle_beta   90.00
_cell.angle_gamma   90.00
#
_symmetry.space_group_name_H-M   'P 1'
#
loop_
_entity.id
_entity.type
_entity.pdbx_description
1 polymer ?
#
loop_
_entity_poly.entity_id
_entity_poly.type
_entity_poly.pdbx_seq_one_letter_code
_entity_poly.pdbx_strand_id
1 'polypeptide(L)' 'MGIPVSSHAESSLSIPRWIVEAELLTNGDLSIVEDLTFDFSGDFNGVFRQVVLEGTSGMKNLSVREMVKNKEIKYANVS' A
#
# COMPACT_ATOMS: atom_id res chain seq x y z
N MET A 1 6.78 0.73 41.24
CA MET A 1 7.83 0.22 40.32
C MET A 1 7.14 -0.70 39.33
N GLY A 2 6.74 -0.16 38.18
CA GLY A 2 6.13 -0.96 37.11
C GLY A 2 7.22 -1.76 36.42
N ILE A 3 7.01 -3.07 36.28
CA ILE A 3 7.88 -3.94 35.50
C ILE A 3 7.72 -3.49 34.04
N PRO A 4 8.81 -3.16 33.32
CA PRO A 4 8.70 -2.84 31.90
C PRO A 4 8.21 -4.11 31.19
N VAL A 5 7.02 -4.03 30.61
CA VAL A 5 6.52 -5.07 29.70
C VAL A 5 7.23 -4.82 28.38
N SER A 6 8.15 -5.71 28.02
CA SER A 6 8.71 -5.74 26.68
C SER A 6 7.57 -5.97 25.69
N SER A 7 7.26 -4.97 24.85
CA SER A 7 6.36 -5.18 23.72
C SER A 7 7.09 -6.08 22.73
N HIS A 8 6.82 -7.38 22.81
CA HIS A 8 7.15 -8.30 21.74
C HIS A 8 6.19 -8.00 20.59
N ALA A 9 6.50 -6.97 19.80
CA ALA A 9 6.04 -6.92 18.43
C ALA A 9 6.77 -8.06 17.71
N GLU A 10 6.20 -9.27 17.77
CA GLU A 10 6.54 -10.30 16.79
C GLU A 10 6.45 -9.63 15.42
N SER A 11 7.61 -9.50 14.78
CA SER A 11 7.79 -8.78 13.53
C SER A 11 7.21 -9.58 12.37
N SER A 12 5.91 -9.84 12.37
CA SER A 12 5.22 -10.62 11.34
C SER A 12 4.40 -9.71 10.42
N LEU A 13 4.97 -8.61 9.92
CA LEU A 13 4.43 -8.01 8.71
C LEU A 13 4.74 -8.96 7.55
N SER A 14 3.70 -9.54 6.96
CA SER A 14 3.81 -10.34 5.75
C SER A 14 2.89 -9.81 4.65
N ILE A 15 3.25 -10.06 3.40
CA ILE A 15 2.45 -9.72 2.23
C ILE A 15 2.05 -11.05 1.57
N PRO A 16 1.01 -11.74 2.07
CA PRO A 16 0.62 -13.05 1.54
C PRO A 16 0.08 -12.99 0.11
N ARG A 17 -0.30 -11.80 -0.39
CA ARG A 17 -0.77 -11.60 -1.76
C ARG A 17 -0.31 -10.26 -2.32
N TRP A 18 0.32 -10.33 -3.49
CA TRP A 18 0.69 -9.17 -4.29
C TRP A 18 0.38 -9.49 -5.76
N ILE A 19 -0.69 -8.90 -6.28
CA ILE A 19 -1.08 -9.01 -7.69
C ILE A 19 -0.71 -7.70 -8.37
N VAL A 20 -0.04 -7.79 -9.52
CA VAL A 20 0.37 -6.64 -10.33
C VAL A 20 -0.15 -6.83 -11.74
N GLU A 21 -0.89 -5.85 -12.21
CA GLU A 21 -1.35 -5.75 -13.59
C GLU A 21 -0.72 -4.51 -14.21
N ALA A 22 -0.09 -4.68 -15.38
CA ALA A 22 0.57 -3.60 -16.09
C ALA A 22 0.20 -3.64 -17.58
N GLU A 23 -0.18 -2.48 -18.12
CA GLU A 23 -0.60 -2.31 -19.50
C GLU A 23 0.08 -1.07 -20.11
N LEU A 24 0.72 -1.25 -21.26
CA LEU A 24 1.19 -0.13 -22.08
C LEU A 24 0.02 0.40 -22.90
N LEU A 25 -0.39 1.63 -22.63
CA LEU A 25 -1.50 2.29 -23.31
C LEU A 25 -1.07 2.75 -24.71
N THR A 26 -2.05 2.97 -25.59
CA THR A 26 -1.81 3.41 -26.97
C THR A 26 -1.11 4.77 -27.07
N ASN A 27 -1.21 5.59 -26.03
CA ASN A 27 -0.54 6.89 -25.94
C ASN A 27 0.91 6.80 -25.41
N GLY A 28 1.39 5.59 -25.12
CA GLY A 28 2.74 5.34 -24.58
C GLY A 28 2.86 5.41 -23.06
N ASP A 29 1.77 5.71 -22.35
CA ASP A 29 1.76 5.69 -20.87
C ASP A 29 1.70 4.25 -20.35
N LEU A 30 2.33 4.01 -19.20
CA LEU A 30 2.23 2.74 -18.48
C LEU A 30 1.13 2.84 -17.42
N SER A 31 0.07 2.04 -17.56
CA SER A 31 -0.95 1.83 -16.53
C SER A 31 -0.53 0.70 -15.61
N ILE A 32 -0.60 0.92 -14.29
CA ILE A 32 -0.25 -0.09 -13.28
C ILE A 32 -1.38 -0.14 -12.25
N VAL A 33 -1.86 -1.34 -11.95
CA VAL A 33 -2.77 -1.64 -10.85
C VAL A 33 -2.11 -2.67 -9.93
N GLU A 34 -2.02 -2.36 -8.64
CA GLU A 34 -1.42 -3.24 -7.64
C GLU A 34 -2.41 -3.56 -6.52
N ASP A 35 -2.68 -4.84 -6.30
CA ASP A 35 -3.49 -5.33 -5.19
C ASP A 35 -2.60 -6.03 -4.16
N LEU A 36 -2.40 -5.37 -3.02
CA LEU A 36 -1.58 -5.86 -1.92
C LEU A 36 -2.42 -6.22 -0.71
N THR A 37 -2.23 -7.42 -0.18
CA THR A 37 -2.77 -7.83 1.12
C THR A 37 -1.64 -7.84 2.13
N PHE A 38 -1.83 -7.08 3.21
CA PHE A 38 -0.91 -7.06 4.34
C PHE A 38 -1.52 -7.87 5.48
N ASP A 39 -0.70 -8.72 6.09
CA ASP A 39 -1.02 -9.43 7.34
C ASP A 39 0.00 -8.99 8.38
N PHE A 40 -0.48 -8.35 9.45
CA PHE A 40 0.33 -7.86 10.56
C PHE A 40 -0.50 -7.93 11.84
N SER A 41 0.20 -8.07 12.96
CA SER A 41 -0.41 -8.02 14.29
C SER A 41 -0.08 -6.71 15.01
N GLY A 42 -1.08 -6.11 15.67
CA GLY A 42 -0.92 -4.90 16.48
C GLY A 42 -1.26 -3.61 15.74
N ASP A 43 -1.03 -2.48 16.41
CA ASP A 43 -1.28 -1.15 15.85
C ASP A 43 -0.19 -0.77 14.84
N PHE A 44 -0.60 -0.25 13.70
CA PHE A 44 0.29 0.21 12.63
C PHE A 44 -0.20 1.56 12.11
N ASN A 45 0.74 2.42 11.72
CA ASN A 45 0.44 3.79 11.28
C ASN A 45 0.19 3.89 9.76
N GLY A 46 -0.12 2.76 9.11
CA GLY A 46 -0.29 2.66 7.66
C GLY A 46 0.87 1.98 6.93
N VAL A 47 0.86 2.10 5.60
CA VAL A 47 1.82 1.48 4.68
C VAL A 47 2.56 2.57 3.91
N PHE A 48 3.88 2.44 3.80
CA PHE A 48 4.71 3.29 2.94
C PHE A 48 5.04 2.58 1.63
N ARG A 49 4.80 3.25 0.49
CA ARG A 49 5.15 2.76 -0.85
C ARG A 49 6.00 3.80 -1.58
N GLN A 50 7.22 3.42 -1.92
CA GLN A 50 8.03 4.19 -2.86
C GLN A 50 7.71 3.77 -4.29
N VAL A 51 7.49 4.75 -5.17
CA VAL A 51 7.35 4.54 -6.62
C VAL A 51 8.49 5.27 -7.31
N VAL A 52 9.29 4.54 -8.09
CA VAL A 52 10.41 5.12 -8.86
C VAL A 52 9.85 5.76 -10.13
N LEU A 53 10.06 7.07 -10.27
CA LEU A 53 9.56 7.87 -11.40
C LEU A 53 10.67 8.37 -12.32
N GLU A 54 11.93 7.97 -12.08
CA GLU A 54 13.05 8.38 -12.91
C GLU A 54 12.84 7.96 -14.37
N GLY A 55 13.07 8.90 -15.30
CA GLY A 55 12.82 8.69 -16.72
C GLY A 55 11.34 8.78 -17.15
N THR A 56 10.42 9.07 -16.23
CA THR A 56 8.99 9.25 -16.54
C THR A 56 8.58 10.73 -16.53
N SER A 57 7.41 11.04 -17.08
CA SER A 57 6.79 12.37 -16.98
C SER A 57 6.09 12.63 -15.62
N GLY A 58 6.36 11.78 -14.62
CA GLY A 58 5.72 11.80 -13.31
C GLY A 58 4.49 10.90 -13.22
N MET A 59 3.76 11.03 -12.10
CA MET A 59 2.54 10.26 -11.82
C MET A 59 1.33 11.19 -11.78
N LYS A 60 0.19 10.74 -12.33
CA LYS A 60 -1.10 11.43 -12.24
C LYS A 60 -2.17 10.45 -11.78
N ASN A 61 -3.28 10.97 -11.25
CA ASN A 61 -4.47 10.20 -10.89
C ASN A 61 -4.25 9.11 -9.81
N LEU A 62 -3.33 9.34 -8.86
CA LEU A 62 -3.14 8.46 -7.71
C LEU A 62 -4.45 8.33 -6.91
N SER A 63 -4.88 7.08 -6.69
CA SER A 63 -6.05 6.74 -5.89
C SER A 63 -5.69 5.59 -4.95
N VAL A 64 -5.72 5.85 -3.65
CA VAL A 64 -5.52 4.82 -2.62
C VAL A 64 -6.88 4.36 -2.09
N ARG A 65 -7.05 3.04 -1.98
CA ARG A 65 -8.30 2.43 -1.54
C ARG A 65 -8.01 1.24 -0.64
N GLU A 66 -8.89 0.97 0.32
CA GLU A 66 -8.84 -0.19 1.20
C GLU A 66 -10.13 -0.99 1.11
N MET A 67 -10.01 -2.31 1.23
CA MET A 67 -11.15 -3.21 1.33
C MET A 67 -11.51 -3.45 2.80
N VAL A 68 -12.62 -2.87 3.27
CA VAL A 68 -13.17 -3.10 4.61
C VAL A 68 -14.48 -3.87 4.50
N LYS A 69 -14.54 -5.09 5.04
CA LYS A 69 -15.74 -5.96 4.99
C LYS A 69 -16.32 -6.08 3.56
N ASN A 70 -15.45 -6.37 2.60
CA ASN A 70 -15.76 -6.47 1.16
C ASN A 70 -16.30 -5.18 0.52
N LYS A 71 -16.11 -4.03 1.18
CA LYS A 71 -16.43 -2.72 0.61
C LYS A 71 -15.16 -1.93 0.39
N GLU A 72 -15.05 -1.35 -0.79
CA GLU A 72 -13.96 -0.46 -1.15
C GLU A 72 -14.18 0.92 -0.52
N ILE A 73 -13.20 1.40 0.24
CA ILE A 73 -13.16 2.73 0.83
C ILE A 73 -12.02 3.49 0.17
N LYS A 74 -12.37 4.61 -0.49
CA LYS A 74 -11.38 5.49 -1.12
C LYS A 74 -10.85 6.49 -0.10
N TYR A 75 -9.53 6.60 -0.01
CA TYR A 75 -8.87 7.61 0.80
C TYR A 75 -8.81 8.96 0.07
N ALA A 76 -8.96 10.04 0.84
CA ALA A 76 -8.71 11.39 0.36
C ALA A 76 -7.21 11.68 0.44
N ASN A 77 -6.67 12.35 -0.58
CA ASN A 77 -5.32 12.90 -0.50
C ASN A 77 -5.31 13.99 0.59
N VAL A 78 -4.37 13.90 1.52
CA VAL A 78 -4.11 14.98 2.48
C VAL A 78 -3.15 15.95 1.80
N SER A 79 -3.63 17.15 1.48
CA SER A 79 -2.87 18.24 0.86
C SER A 79 -2.29 19.19 1.88
#